data_AF-A0AAD5YKV2-F1
#
_entry.id   AF-A0AAD5YKV2-F1
#
_cell.length_a   1.000
_cell.length_b   1.000
_cell.length_c   1.000
_cell.angle_alpha   90.00
_cell.angle_beta   90.00
_cell.angle_gamma   90.00
#
_symmetry.space_group_name_H-M   'P 1'
#
loop_
_entity.id
_entity.type
_entity.pdbx_description
1 polymer ?
#
loop_
_entity_poly.entity_id
_entity_poly.type
_entity_poly.pdbx_seq_one_letter_code
_entity_poly.pdbx_strand_id
1 'polypeptide(L)'
;MLAMPYIVFAIFIAITAPLQRGENVQVGAWNGLYCTTQGAPIIEYAVPGFCTAVLVIIVGFEVAIAIRYFRMQRTISDNFPLADTKKSPAMVLRVLAFSIYTLITLSVGVLFLSRIPWAWPYMVQAGLPLFAFLVFGTQKDIFLAWRFWKPYPDIPYFDTASKYPSSQSLQRHISSLSTDNSSIFDLERIPTLSITNV
;
A
#
# COMPACT_ATOMS: atom_id res chain seq x y z
N MET A 1 -2.08 1.43 13.25
CA MET A 1 -2.84 2.08 12.16
C MET A 1 -4.26 2.47 12.60
N LEU A 2 -4.94 1.70 13.45
CA LEU A 2 -6.30 2.05 13.94
C LEU A 2 -6.39 3.38 14.70
N ALA A 3 -5.38 3.76 15.47
CA ALA A 3 -5.40 5.00 16.26
C ALA A 3 -5.24 6.29 15.42
N MET A 4 -4.59 6.22 14.26
CA MET A 4 -4.23 7.39 13.45
C MET A 4 -5.44 8.25 13.00
N PRO A 5 -6.54 7.68 12.47
CA PRO A 5 -7.71 8.48 12.09
C PRO A 5 -8.36 9.18 13.29
N TYR A 6 -8.36 8.55 14.47
CA TYR A 6 -8.92 9.15 15.69
C TYR A 6 -8.08 10.31 16.19
N ILE A 7 -6.74 10.21 16.09
CA ILE A 7 -5.83 11.30 16.45
C ILE A 7 -6.05 12.49 15.53
N VAL A 8 -6.10 12.27 14.22
CA VAL A 8 -6.36 13.34 13.24
C VAL A 8 -7.70 14.00 13.51
N PHE A 9 -8.74 13.20 13.75
CA PHE A 9 -10.07 13.69 14.09
C PHE A 9 -10.08 14.52 15.39
N ALA A 10 -9.41 14.04 16.44
CA ALA A 10 -9.29 14.76 17.70
C ALA A 10 -8.56 16.10 17.53
N ILE A 11 -7.50 16.16 16.71
CA ILE A 11 -6.80 17.42 16.39
C ILE A 11 -7.73 18.39 15.66
N PHE A 12 -8.49 17.91 14.66
CA PHE A 12 -9.46 18.74 13.94
C PHE A 12 -10.53 19.30 14.88
N ILE A 13 -11.05 18.50 15.82
CA ILE A 13 -11.98 18.98 16.85
C ILE A 13 -11.32 20.02 17.75
N ALA A 14 -10.10 19.74 18.24
CA ALA A 14 -9.39 20.63 19.15
C ALA A 14 -9.10 22.00 18.53
N ILE A 15 -8.89 22.06 17.21
CA ILE A 15 -8.68 23.30 16.46
C ILE A 15 -10.01 24.01 16.14
N THR A 16 -11.03 23.26 15.69
CA THR A 16 -12.31 23.87 15.25
C THR A 16 -13.22 24.30 16.39
N ALA A 17 -13.23 23.58 17.52
CA ALA A 17 -14.05 23.89 18.69
C ALA A 17 -13.82 25.29 19.30
N PRO A 18 -12.58 25.78 19.50
CA PRO A 18 -12.37 27.14 19.99
C PRO A 18 -12.70 28.21 18.95
N LEU A 19 -12.46 27.94 17.65
CA LEU A 19 -12.79 28.88 16.57
C LEU A 19 -14.30 29.14 16.48
N GLN A 20 -15.13 28.12 16.72
CA GLN A 20 -16.59 28.25 16.71
C GLN A 20 -17.16 29.10 17.85
N ARG A 21 -16.44 29.28 18.97
CA ARG A 21 -16.93 30.14 20.08
C ARG A 21 -16.75 31.63 19.81
N GLY A 22 -15.85 32.02 18.90
CA GLY A 22 -15.49 33.42 18.67
C GLY A 22 -16.36 34.13 17.63
N GLU A 23 -17.09 33.40 16.80
CA GLU A 23 -17.78 33.93 15.62
C GLU A 23 -19.26 33.58 15.69
N ASN A 24 -20.16 34.52 15.35
CA ASN A 24 -21.60 34.26 15.28
C ASN A 24 -21.89 33.39 14.05
N VAL A 25 -21.61 32.09 14.16
CA VAL A 25 -21.71 31.17 13.04
C VAL A 25 -23.18 30.93 12.70
N GLN A 26 -23.57 31.27 11.47
CA GLN A 26 -24.91 30.97 10.97
C GLN A 26 -24.91 29.56 10.38
N VAL A 27 -25.80 28.72 10.89
CA VAL A 27 -25.96 27.34 10.40
C VAL A 27 -26.95 27.37 9.24
N GLY A 28 -26.47 27.12 8.03
CA GLY A 28 -27.28 27.11 6.81
C GLY A 28 -27.33 25.71 6.20
N ALA A 29 -28.53 25.21 5.88
CA ALA A 29 -28.72 23.91 5.24
C ALA A 29 -28.89 24.05 3.71
N TRP A 30 -27.91 24.66 3.02
CA TRP A 30 -28.00 24.92 1.57
C TRP A 30 -28.11 23.66 0.71
N ASN A 31 -27.51 22.56 1.16
CA ASN A 31 -27.57 21.28 0.44
C ASN A 31 -28.76 20.40 0.86
N GLY A 32 -29.60 20.86 1.81
CA GLY A 32 -30.74 20.12 2.35
C GLY A 32 -30.41 18.85 3.16
N LEU A 33 -29.21 18.28 3.00
CA LEU A 33 -28.76 17.06 3.69
C LEU A 33 -27.82 17.31 4.86
N TYR A 34 -27.02 18.37 4.82
CA TYR A 34 -25.99 18.64 5.84
C TYR A 34 -26.03 20.10 6.28
N CYS A 35 -25.96 20.31 7.59
CA CYS A 35 -25.76 21.62 8.19
C CYS A 35 -24.33 22.07 7.93
N THR A 36 -24.14 23.03 7.03
CA THR A 36 -22.84 23.67 6.84
C THR A 36 -22.80 24.97 7.63
N THR A 37 -21.70 25.21 8.32
CA THR A 37 -21.49 26.42 9.12
C THR A 37 -20.94 27.50 8.20
N GLN A 38 -21.76 28.52 7.90
CA GLN A 38 -21.35 29.66 7.10
C GLN A 38 -20.77 30.74 8.02
N GLY A 39 -19.55 31.19 7.72
CA GLY A 39 -18.91 32.30 8.45
C GLY A 39 -17.38 32.25 8.42
N ALA A 40 -16.79 31.05 8.56
CA ALA A 40 -15.34 30.89 8.64
C ALA A 40 -14.78 30.21 7.37
N PRO A 41 -14.26 30.96 6.38
CA PRO A 41 -13.73 30.36 5.15
C PRO A 41 -12.59 29.37 5.44
N ILE A 42 -11.85 29.57 6.52
CA ILE A 42 -10.73 28.71 6.92
C ILE A 42 -11.19 27.28 7.23
N ILE A 43 -12.34 27.12 7.90
CA ILE A 43 -12.85 25.80 8.32
C ILE A 43 -13.37 25.02 7.11
N GLU A 44 -14.00 25.71 6.17
CA GLU A 44 -14.54 25.11 4.94
C GLU A 44 -13.43 24.51 4.05
N TYR A 45 -12.25 25.13 4.00
CA TYR A 45 -11.11 24.64 3.20
C TYR A 45 -10.13 23.73 3.95
N ALA A 46 -10.07 23.81 5.29
CA ALA A 46 -9.09 23.05 6.05
C ALA A 46 -9.26 21.53 5.86
N VAL A 47 -10.50 21.03 5.96
CA VAL A 47 -10.77 19.59 5.86
C VAL A 47 -10.56 19.07 4.43
N PRO A 48 -11.15 19.67 3.37
CA PRO A 48 -10.93 19.22 1.99
C PRO A 48 -9.48 19.41 1.56
N GLY A 49 -8.82 20.50 1.99
CA GLY A 49 -7.41 20.78 1.69
C GLY A 49 -6.49 19.73 2.29
N PHE A 50 -6.66 19.40 3.58
CA PHE A 50 -5.90 18.33 4.22
C PHE A 50 -6.14 16.97 3.54
N CYS A 51 -7.40 16.63 3.26
CA CYS A 51 -7.75 15.39 2.57
C CYS A 51 -7.08 15.31 1.19
N THR A 52 -7.11 16.40 0.42
CA THR A 52 -6.47 16.50 -0.89
C THR A 52 -4.95 16.33 -0.77
N ALA A 53 -4.31 16.99 0.20
CA ALA A 53 -2.86 16.85 0.42
C ALA A 53 -2.45 15.41 0.76
N VAL A 54 -3.20 14.75 1.65
CA VAL A 54 -2.96 13.34 2.00
C VAL A 54 -3.18 12.43 0.78
N LEU A 55 -4.22 12.66 -0.01
CA LEU A 55 -4.47 11.91 -1.25
C LEU A 55 -3.33 12.07 -2.25
N VAL A 56 -2.80 13.27 -2.45
CA VAL A 56 -1.65 13.52 -3.33
C VAL A 56 -0.42 12.72 -2.86
N ILE A 57 -0.16 12.68 -1.55
CA ILE A 57 0.93 11.88 -0.99
C ILE A 57 0.71 10.38 -1.23
N ILE A 58 -0.52 9.88 -1.02
CA ILE A 58 -0.87 8.48 -1.26
C ILE A 58 -0.66 8.12 -2.74
N VAL A 59 -1.12 8.98 -3.67
CA VAL A 59 -0.91 8.80 -5.12
C VAL A 59 0.57 8.79 -5.46
N GLY A 60 1.37 9.68 -4.87
CA GLY A 60 2.81 9.71 -5.06
C GLY A 60 3.47 8.37 -4.67
N PHE A 61 3.09 7.82 -3.53
CA PHE A 61 3.55 6.49 -3.10
C PHE A 61 3.06 5.38 -4.03
N GLU A 62 1.81 5.42 -4.46
CA GLU A 62 1.23 4.44 -5.37
C GLU A 62 2.01 4.40 -6.71
N VAL A 63 2.26 5.56 -7.29
CA VAL A 63 3.04 5.71 -8.53
C VAL A 63 4.48 5.25 -8.31
N ALA A 64 5.11 5.60 -7.19
CA ALA A 64 6.48 5.16 -6.89
C ALA A 64 6.57 3.62 -6.77
N ILE A 65 5.60 2.99 -6.11
CA ILE A 65 5.51 1.52 -5.99
C ILE A 65 5.26 0.90 -7.37
N ALA A 66 4.34 1.45 -8.17
CA ALA A 66 4.05 0.96 -9.51
C ALA A 66 5.29 1.03 -10.41
N ILE A 67 6.00 2.16 -10.44
CA ILE A 67 7.24 2.33 -11.22
C ILE A 67 8.29 1.32 -10.77
N ARG A 68 8.51 1.16 -9.46
CA ARG A 68 9.48 0.19 -8.93
C ARG A 68 9.11 -1.24 -9.33
N TYR A 69 7.83 -1.57 -9.27
CA TYR A 69 7.32 -2.86 -9.69
C TYR A 69 7.53 -3.12 -11.19
N PHE A 70 7.20 -2.15 -12.05
CA PHE A 70 7.42 -2.28 -13.50
C PHE A 70 8.90 -2.39 -13.85
N ARG A 71 9.77 -1.61 -13.20
CA ARG A 71 11.22 -1.69 -13.39
C ARG A 71 11.76 -3.06 -13.00
N MET A 72 11.36 -3.55 -11.83
CA MET A 72 11.79 -4.87 -11.34
C MET A 72 11.31 -6.00 -12.26
N GLN A 73 10.07 -5.91 -12.77
CA GLN A 73 9.59 -6.86 -13.76
C GLN A 73 10.38 -6.83 -15.06
N ARG A 74 10.76 -5.64 -15.54
CA ARG A 74 11.55 -5.50 -16.76
C ARG A 74 12.93 -6.15 -16.60
N THR A 75 13.60 -5.89 -15.49
CA THR A 75 14.90 -6.51 -15.18
C THR A 75 14.80 -8.04 -15.07
N ILE A 76 13.74 -8.57 -14.48
CA ILE A 76 13.53 -10.03 -14.39
C ILE A 76 13.24 -10.63 -15.77
N SER A 77 12.42 -9.95 -16.57
CA SER A 77 12.07 -10.39 -17.93
C SER A 77 13.28 -10.46 -18.85
N ASP A 78 14.23 -9.53 -18.72
CA ASP A 78 15.43 -9.50 -19.56
C ASP A 78 16.44 -10.61 -19.18
N ASN A 79 16.49 -11.00 -17.90
CA ASN A 79 17.45 -11.99 -17.41
C ASN A 79 16.93 -13.44 -17.44
N PHE A 80 15.61 -13.67 -17.42
CA PHE A 80 15.02 -15.00 -17.36
C PHE A 80 13.83 -15.18 -18.33
N PRO A 81 14.09 -15.24 -19.65
CA PRO A 81 13.04 -15.40 -20.67
C PRO A 81 12.29 -16.74 -20.62
N LEU A 82 12.83 -17.77 -19.94
CA LEU A 82 12.19 -19.09 -19.84
C LEU A 82 11.33 -19.28 -18.58
N ALA A 83 11.42 -18.38 -17.60
CA ALA A 83 10.53 -18.41 -16.45
C ALA A 83 9.19 -17.78 -16.87
N ASP A 84 8.28 -18.60 -17.40
CA ASP A 84 6.90 -18.25 -17.75
C ASP A 84 6.14 -17.83 -16.48
N THR A 85 6.49 -16.64 -16.00
CA THR A 85 6.00 -16.04 -14.78
C THR A 85 4.65 -15.46 -15.14
N LYS A 86 3.61 -16.29 -15.00
CA LYS A 86 2.22 -15.86 -15.09
C LYS A 86 2.03 -14.72 -14.09
N LYS A 87 2.17 -13.48 -14.57
CA LYS A 87 1.95 -12.27 -13.78
C LYS A 87 0.58 -12.43 -13.13
N SER A 88 0.52 -12.44 -11.80
CA SER A 88 -0.76 -12.57 -11.11
C SER A 88 -1.62 -11.37 -11.51
N PRO A 89 -2.68 -11.55 -12.34
CA PRO A 89 -3.44 -10.45 -12.89
C PRO A 89 -4.13 -9.62 -11.79
N ALA A 90 -4.34 -10.24 -10.62
CA ALA A 90 -4.91 -9.61 -9.44
C ALA A 90 -4.08 -8.41 -8.94
N MET A 91 -2.75 -8.48 -9.01
CA MET A 91 -1.90 -7.38 -8.54
C MET A 91 -2.00 -6.16 -9.46
N VAL A 92 -1.99 -6.40 -10.78
CA VAL A 92 -2.13 -5.34 -11.78
C VAL A 92 -3.52 -4.69 -11.69
N LEU A 93 -4.57 -5.50 -11.56
CA LEU A 93 -5.94 -5.01 -11.41
C LEU A 93 -6.09 -4.16 -10.15
N ARG A 94 -5.50 -4.59 -9.02
CA ARG A 94 -5.54 -3.84 -7.76
C ARG A 94 -4.89 -2.46 -7.91
N VAL A 95 -3.69 -2.39 -8.49
CA VAL A 95 -3.00 -1.11 -8.73
C VAL A 95 -3.81 -0.22 -9.68
N LEU A 96 -4.33 -0.78 -10.77
CA LEU A 96 -5.14 -0.03 -11.74
C LEU A 96 -6.44 0.50 -11.11
N ALA A 97 -7.11 -0.30 -10.28
CA ALA A 97 -8.30 0.11 -9.55
C ALA A 97 -7.98 1.25 -8.58
N PHE A 98 -6.91 1.14 -7.79
CA PHE A 98 -6.47 2.20 -6.88
C PHE A 98 -6.17 3.49 -7.64
N SER A 99 -5.46 3.41 -8.76
CA SER A 99 -5.10 4.57 -9.57
C SER A 99 -6.33 5.28 -10.16
N ILE A 100 -7.30 4.52 -10.67
CA ILE A 100 -8.55 5.12 -11.17
C ILE A 100 -9.33 5.79 -10.04
N TYR A 101 -9.46 5.13 -8.90
CA TYR A 101 -10.20 5.66 -7.77
C TYR A 101 -9.53 6.92 -7.18
N THR A 102 -8.21 6.92 -7.06
CA THR A 102 -7.47 8.07 -6.56
C THR A 102 -7.54 9.24 -7.52
N LEU A 103 -7.52 9.02 -8.85
CA LEU A 103 -7.76 10.08 -9.84
C LEU A 103 -9.18 10.68 -9.74
N ILE A 104 -10.19 9.84 -9.56
CA ILE A 104 -11.58 10.30 -9.36
C ILE A 104 -11.65 11.15 -8.09
N THR A 105 -11.10 10.64 -6.98
CA THR A 105 -11.13 11.33 -5.68
C THR A 105 -10.33 12.64 -5.71
N LEU A 106 -9.20 12.68 -6.41
CA LEU A 106 -8.43 13.89 -6.63
C LEU A 106 -9.24 14.93 -7.42
N SER A 107 -9.92 14.49 -8.49
CA SER A 107 -10.79 15.36 -9.29
C SER A 107 -11.91 15.96 -8.44
N VAL A 108 -12.51 15.16 -7.54
CA VAL A 108 -13.48 15.63 -6.55
C VAL A 108 -12.89 16.68 -5.61
N GLY A 109 -11.66 16.47 -5.12
CA GLY A 109 -10.97 17.44 -4.28
C GLY A 109 -10.77 18.78 -4.98
N VAL A 110 -10.35 18.76 -6.24
CA VAL A 110 -10.19 19.97 -7.08
C VAL A 110 -11.53 20.67 -7.32
N LEU A 111 -12.61 19.92 -7.57
CA LEU A 111 -13.95 20.49 -7.74
C LEU A 111 -14.46 21.16 -6.46
N PHE A 112 -14.19 20.56 -5.29
CA PHE A 112 -14.51 21.17 -4.00
C PHE A 112 -13.78 22.49 -3.79
N LEU A 113 -12.49 22.56 -4.15
CA LEU A 113 -11.72 23.81 -4.11
C LEU A 113 -12.29 24.86 -5.07
N SER A 114 -12.92 24.44 -6.17
CA SER A 114 -13.48 25.31 -7.20
C SER A 114 -14.86 25.90 -6.84
N ARG A 115 -15.39 25.63 -5.63
CA ARG A 115 -16.68 26.12 -5.12
C ARG A 115 -17.91 25.78 -5.97
N ILE A 116 -17.85 24.72 -6.78
CA ILE A 116 -19.00 24.36 -7.61
C ILE A 116 -19.87 23.35 -6.82
N PRO A 117 -21.11 23.70 -6.44
CA PRO A 117 -21.97 22.84 -5.61
C PRO A 117 -22.52 21.68 -6.42
N TRP A 118 -21.79 20.57 -6.47
CA TRP A 118 -22.14 19.40 -7.28
C TRP A 118 -22.48 18.22 -6.37
N ALA A 119 -23.44 17.39 -6.77
CA ALA A 119 -23.78 16.16 -6.05
C ALA A 119 -22.69 15.07 -6.16
N TRP A 120 -21.77 15.24 -7.12
CA TRP A 120 -20.72 14.29 -7.47
C TRP A 120 -19.84 13.80 -6.32
N PRO A 121 -19.36 14.65 -5.39
CA PRO A 121 -18.51 14.20 -4.29
C PRO A 121 -19.20 13.20 -3.36
N TYR A 122 -20.49 13.40 -3.12
CA TYR A 122 -21.29 12.50 -2.28
C TYR A 122 -21.44 11.12 -2.94
N MET A 123 -21.52 11.07 -4.27
CA MET A 123 -21.57 9.79 -5.01
C MET A 123 -20.24 9.04 -4.91
N VAL A 124 -19.10 9.75 -5.00
CA VAL A 124 -17.77 9.14 -4.84
C VAL A 124 -17.57 8.60 -3.43
N GLN A 125 -18.06 9.33 -2.41
CA GLN A 125 -18.04 8.86 -1.03
C GLN A 125 -18.92 7.62 -0.83
N ALA A 126 -20.11 7.58 -1.44
CA ALA A 126 -20.97 6.40 -1.42
C ALA A 126 -20.38 5.19 -2.17
N GLY A 127 -19.46 5.43 -3.11
CA GLY A 127 -18.74 4.38 -3.83
C GLY A 127 -17.62 3.69 -3.04
N LEU A 128 -17.22 4.22 -1.87
CA LEU A 128 -16.13 3.67 -1.05
C LEU A 128 -16.30 2.18 -0.70
N PRO A 129 -17.46 1.70 -0.21
CA PRO A 129 -17.66 0.31 0.12
C PRO A 129 -17.59 -0.59 -1.12
N LEU A 130 -18.11 -0.12 -2.24
CA LEU A 130 -18.07 -0.84 -3.51
C LEU A 130 -16.64 -0.95 -4.04
N PHE A 131 -15.85 0.11 -3.89
CA PHE A 131 -14.44 0.09 -4.25
C PHE A 131 -13.62 -0.83 -3.33
N ALA A 132 -13.86 -0.78 -2.02
CA ALA A 132 -13.25 -1.70 -1.06
C ALA A 132 -13.61 -3.15 -1.40
N PHE A 133 -14.87 -3.42 -1.71
CA PHE A 133 -15.33 -4.73 -2.18
C PHE A 133 -14.61 -5.15 -3.46
N LEU A 134 -14.41 -4.25 -4.42
CA LEU A 134 -13.67 -4.56 -5.65
C LEU A 134 -12.21 -4.90 -5.36
N VAL A 135 -11.53 -4.13 -4.51
CA VAL A 135 -10.12 -4.36 -4.13
C VAL A 135 -9.93 -5.66 -3.36
N PHE A 136 -10.80 -5.95 -2.39
CA PHE A 136 -10.69 -7.17 -1.59
C PHE A 136 -11.26 -8.38 -2.33
N GLY A 137 -12.39 -8.24 -2.99
CA GLY A 137 -13.06 -9.30 -3.74
C GLY A 137 -12.31 -9.80 -4.96
N THR A 138 -11.42 -8.98 -5.55
CA THR A 138 -10.56 -9.39 -6.67
C THR A 138 -9.33 -10.20 -6.25
N GLN A 139 -9.10 -10.40 -4.94
CA GLN A 139 -8.07 -11.34 -4.50
C GLN A 139 -8.47 -12.75 -4.92
N LYS A 140 -7.56 -13.42 -5.65
CA LYS A 140 -7.75 -14.77 -6.17
C LYS A 140 -8.14 -15.76 -5.06
N ASP A 141 -7.60 -15.54 -3.86
CA ASP A 141 -7.86 -16.37 -2.68
C ASP A 141 -9.30 -16.24 -2.19
N ILE A 142 -9.88 -15.03 -2.25
CA ILE A 142 -11.29 -14.80 -1.92
C ILE A 142 -12.19 -15.45 -2.98
N PHE A 143 -11.84 -15.31 -4.27
CA PHE A 143 -12.61 -15.93 -5.34
C PHE A 143 -12.54 -17.47 -5.28
N LEU A 144 -11.39 -18.03 -4.91
CA LEU A 144 -11.21 -19.47 -4.68
C LEU A 144 -11.97 -19.95 -3.44
N ALA A 145 -11.92 -19.19 -2.34
CA ALA A 145 -12.69 -19.47 -1.13
C ALA A 145 -14.20 -19.42 -1.40
N TRP A 146 -14.68 -18.49 -2.24
CA TRP A 146 -16.08 -18.42 -2.67
C TRP A 146 -16.48 -19.57 -3.60
N ARG A 147 -15.51 -20.21 -4.25
CA ARG A 147 -15.75 -21.39 -5.10
C ARG A 147 -15.77 -22.70 -4.31
N PHE A 148 -16.02 -22.64 -2.99
CA PHE A 148 -16.12 -23.79 -2.08
C PHE A 148 -17.20 -24.83 -2.48
N TRP A 149 -18.13 -24.48 -3.38
CA TRP A 149 -19.12 -25.41 -3.92
C TRP A 149 -18.60 -26.33 -5.03
N LYS A 150 -17.40 -26.12 -5.57
CA LYS A 150 -16.79 -27.14 -6.44
C LYS A 150 -16.07 -28.18 -5.58
N PRO A 151 -16.38 -29.49 -5.76
CA PRO A 151 -15.56 -30.56 -5.19
C PRO A 151 -14.09 -30.29 -5.54
N TYR A 152 -13.20 -30.43 -4.55
CA TYR A 152 -11.77 -30.35 -4.79
C TYR A 152 -11.45 -31.33 -5.92
N PRO A 153 -10.84 -30.91 -7.04
CA PRO A 153 -10.28 -31.87 -7.97
C PRO A 153 -9.28 -32.70 -7.18
N ASP A 154 -9.43 -34.03 -7.23
CA ASP A 154 -8.54 -34.97 -6.55
C ASP A 154 -7.10 -34.52 -6.81
N ILE A 155 -6.47 -33.95 -5.79
CA ILE A 155 -5.07 -33.58 -5.85
C ILE A 155 -4.39 -34.94 -6.03
N PRO A 156 -3.74 -35.22 -7.18
CA PRO A 156 -3.02 -36.47 -7.32
C PRO A 156 -2.05 -36.52 -6.16
N TYR A 157 -2.26 -37.52 -5.29
CA TYR A 157 -1.46 -37.73 -4.09
C TYR A 157 -0.01 -37.69 -4.54
N PHE A 158 0.68 -36.58 -4.24
CA PHE A 158 2.07 -36.41 -4.61
C PHE A 158 2.80 -37.39 -3.73
N ASP A 159 3.09 -38.56 -4.29
CA ASP A 159 3.73 -39.67 -3.61
C ASP A 159 5.11 -39.20 -3.15
N THR A 160 5.15 -38.62 -1.95
CA THR A 160 6.32 -37.93 -1.39
C THR A 160 7.37 -38.95 -0.92
N ALA A 161 7.20 -40.22 -1.24
CA ALA A 161 8.11 -41.31 -0.93
C ALA A 161 9.31 -41.41 -1.89
N SER A 162 9.26 -40.78 -3.07
CA SER A 162 10.35 -40.87 -4.04
C SER A 162 11.15 -39.57 -4.10
N LYS A 163 12.36 -39.62 -3.51
CA LYS A 163 13.52 -38.86 -3.96
C LYS A 163 13.65 -37.44 -3.41
N TYR A 164 13.75 -37.33 -2.08
CA TYR A 164 14.80 -36.45 -1.57
C TYR A 164 16.13 -37.04 -2.06
N PRO A 165 16.92 -36.35 -2.91
CA PRO A 165 18.29 -36.76 -3.14
C PRO A 165 18.97 -36.73 -1.78
N SER A 166 19.40 -37.91 -1.35
CA SER A 166 20.15 -38.12 -0.13
C SER A 166 21.19 -37.01 0.02
N SER A 167 21.05 -36.24 1.09
CA SER A 167 21.97 -35.19 1.56
C SER A 167 23.40 -35.69 1.79
N GLN A 168 23.68 -36.97 1.54
CA GLN A 168 24.99 -37.60 1.64
C GLN A 168 26.01 -37.10 0.60
N SER A 169 25.59 -36.60 -0.57
CA SER A 169 26.55 -36.07 -1.56
C SER A 169 27.05 -34.66 -1.22
N LEU A 170 26.19 -33.80 -0.66
CA LEU A 170 26.58 -32.45 -0.26
C LEU A 170 27.49 -32.44 0.98
N GLN A 171 27.29 -33.40 1.89
CA GLN A 171 28.10 -33.51 3.10
C GLN A 171 29.54 -33.94 2.80
N ARG A 172 29.78 -34.76 1.77
CA ARG A 172 31.16 -35.13 1.34
C ARG A 172 31.95 -33.95 0.79
N HIS A 173 31.31 -32.99 0.13
CA HIS A 173 32.03 -31.86 -0.46
C HIS A 173 32.41 -30.79 0.57
N ILE A 174 31.61 -30.62 1.62
CA ILE A 174 31.95 -29.70 2.72
C ILE A 174 33.11 -30.27 3.57
N SER A 175 33.16 -31.59 3.77
CA SER A 175 34.29 -32.23 4.45
C SER A 175 35.61 -32.15 3.68
N SER A 176 35.60 -32.05 2.34
CA SER A 176 36.84 -31.81 1.58
C SER A 176 37.31 -30.37 1.62
N LEU A 177 36.41 -29.39 1.78
CA LEU A 177 36.76 -27.96 1.85
C LEU A 177 37.22 -27.52 3.25
N SER A 178 36.85 -28.25 4.31
CA SER A 178 37.28 -27.95 5.68
C SER A 178 38.73 -28.33 5.97
N THR A 179 39.37 -29.17 5.16
CA THR A 179 40.73 -29.66 5.42
C THR A 179 41.82 -28.76 4.82
N ASP A 180 41.48 -27.87 3.88
CA ASP A 180 42.46 -26.99 3.22
C ASP A 180 42.58 -25.58 3.86
N ASN A 181 41.67 -25.19 4.75
CA ASN A 181 41.67 -23.82 5.32
C ASN A 181 42.43 -23.66 6.65
N SER A 182 43.12 -24.69 7.15
CA SER A 182 43.92 -24.59 8.38
C SER A 182 45.33 -24.01 8.16
N SER A 183 45.72 -23.66 6.93
CA SER A 183 47.06 -23.13 6.61
C SER A 183 47.09 -21.63 6.28
N ILE A 184 45.95 -20.92 6.27
CA ILE A 184 45.85 -19.50 5.84
C ILE A 184 45.59 -18.50 6.98
N PHE A 185 45.46 -18.95 8.24
CA PHE A 185 45.14 -18.05 9.37
C PHE A 185 46.33 -17.54 10.20
N ASP A 186 47.58 -17.71 9.74
CA ASP A 186 48.77 -17.24 10.47
C ASP A 186 49.29 -15.84 10.08
N LEU A 187 48.56 -15.07 9.26
CA LEU A 187 49.14 -13.86 8.68
C LEU A 187 48.16 -12.68 8.54
N GLU A 188 47.62 -12.17 9.65
CA GLU A 188 47.32 -10.73 9.71
C GLU A 188 47.41 -10.16 11.13
N ARG A 189 48.65 -9.90 11.54
CA ARG A 189 49.01 -9.05 12.67
C ARG A 189 48.90 -7.59 12.22
N ILE A 190 47.75 -6.95 12.43
CA ILE A 190 47.58 -5.51 12.20
C ILE A 190 47.99 -4.74 13.48
N PRO A 191 48.94 -3.80 13.40
CA PRO A 191 49.32 -2.95 14.53
C PRO A 191 48.27 -1.89 14.82
N THR A 192 48.00 -1.72 16.11
CA THR A 192 47.15 -0.70 16.73
C THR A 192 47.69 0.70 16.46
N LEU A 193 46.95 1.50 15.69
CA LEU A 193 47.22 2.93 15.50
C LEU A 193 46.50 3.73 16.59
N SER A 194 47.31 4.32 17.47
CA SER A 194 46.94 5.26 18.53
C SER A 194 46.31 6.52 17.92
N ILE A 195 45.11 6.88 18.37
CA ILE A 195 44.46 8.15 18.07
C ILE A 195 44.76 9.10 19.24
N THR A 196 45.54 10.13 18.96
CA THR A 196 45.82 11.26 19.85
C THR A 196 44.71 12.30 19.68
N ASN A 197 44.14 12.74 20.81
CA ASN A 197 43.12 13.78 20.93
C ASN A 197 43.60 15.14 20.39
N VAL A 198 42.71 15.85 19.70
CA VAL A 198 42.60 17.33 19.69
C VAL A 198 41.11 17.69 19.72
#